data_AF-A0A103XPG7-F1
#
_entry.id   AF-A0A103XPG7-F1
#
_cell.length_a   1.000
_cell.length_b   1.000
_cell.length_c   1.000
_cell.angle_alpha   90.00
_cell.angle_beta   90.00
_cell.angle_gamma   90.00
#
_symmetry.space_group_name_H-M   'P 1'
#
loop_
_entity.id
_entity.type
_entity.pdbx_description
1 polymer ?
#
loop_
_entity_poly.entity_id
_entity_poly.type
_entity_poly.pdbx_seq_one_letter_code
_entity_poly.pdbx_strand_id
1 'polypeptide(L)' 'MEKDGINECYDAIIVGSGYGGSVAACRLSMAGMKVCLVEKGRKWEPQDFPTHTFSFLSCVRFENKSFGFGLGPNDALFQ' A
#
# COMPACT_ATOMS: atom_id res chain seq x y z
N MET A 1 -18.14 7.30 33.70
CA MET A 1 -18.13 6.87 32.29
C MET A 1 -16.91 5.98 32.13
N GLU A 2 -17.16 4.68 32.16
CA GLU A 2 -16.15 3.63 32.09
C GLU A 2 -15.62 3.58 30.65
N LYS A 3 -14.32 3.80 30.46
CA LYS A 3 -13.65 3.42 29.22
C LYS A 3 -13.34 1.94 29.37
N ASP A 4 -14.16 1.09 28.78
CA ASP A 4 -13.83 -0.32 28.56
C ASP A 4 -12.58 -0.36 27.65
N GLY A 5 -11.42 -0.26 28.29
CA GLY A 5 -10.12 -0.23 27.65
C GLY A 5 -9.75 -1.63 27.20
N ILE A 6 -10.31 -2.05 26.06
CA ILE A 6 -9.72 -3.13 25.28
C ILE A 6 -8.31 -2.66 24.90
N ASN A 7 -7.32 -3.06 25.69
CA ASN A 7 -5.94 -3.05 25.24
C ASN A 7 -5.89 -4.11 24.13
N GLU A 8 -6.12 -3.67 22.89
CA GLU A 8 -5.95 -4.46 21.67
C GLU A 8 -4.46 -4.83 21.55
N CYS A 9 -4.01 -5.78 22.37
CA CYS A 9 -2.68 -6.34 22.28
C CYS A 9 -2.60 -7.20 21.02
N TYR A 10 -1.63 -6.87 20.17
CA TYR A 10 -1.22 -7.70 19.05
C TYR A 10 -0.14 -8.68 19.52
N ASP A 11 -0.24 -9.93 19.09
CA ASP A 11 0.79 -10.95 19.31
C ASP A 11 2.00 -10.72 18.39
N ALA A 12 1.76 -10.14 17.20
CA ALA A 12 2.80 -9.81 16.23
C ALA A 12 2.48 -8.51 15.47
N ILE A 13 3.53 -7.71 15.23
CA ILE A 13 3.47 -6.52 14.37
C ILE A 13 4.40 -6.74 13.18
N ILE A 14 3.87 -6.54 11.97
CA ILE A 14 4.58 -6.70 10.71
C ILE A 14 4.69 -5.34 10.03
N VAL A 15 5.92 -4.95 9.72
CA VAL A 15 6.21 -3.70 9.03
C VAL A 15 6.52 -3.99 7.57
N GLY A 16 5.64 -3.54 6.69
CA GLY A 16 5.69 -3.71 5.25
C GLY A 16 4.72 -4.78 4.73
N SER A 17 3.90 -4.42 3.74
CA SER A 17 2.96 -5.32 3.04
C SER A 17 3.56 -5.97 1.79
N GLY A 18 4.89 -5.93 1.64
CA GLY A 18 5.60 -6.64 0.57
C GLY A 18 5.41 -8.16 0.64
N TYR A 19 6.04 -8.90 -0.26
CA TYR A 19 5.87 -10.36 -0.36
C TYR A 19 6.07 -11.10 0.97
N GLY A 20 7.19 -10.86 1.66
CA GLY A 20 7.50 -11.54 2.92
C GLY A 20 6.54 -11.17 4.05
N GLY A 21 6.21 -9.88 4.19
CA GLY A 21 5.30 -9.38 5.23
C GLY A 21 3.88 -9.91 5.06
N SER A 22 3.36 -9.91 3.83
CA SER A 22 2.03 -10.42 3.52
C SER A 22 1.91 -11.93 3.77
N VAL A 23 2.93 -12.72 3.39
CA VAL A 23 2.95 -14.16 3.67
C VAL A 23 3.04 -14.42 5.17
N ALA A 24 3.92 -13.71 5.89
CA ALA A 24 4.03 -13.83 7.35
C ALA A 24 2.70 -13.49 8.05
N ALA A 25 2.07 -12.39 7.66
CA ALA A 25 0.78 -11.96 8.21
C ALA A 25 -0.29 -13.03 8.02
N CYS A 26 -0.40 -13.55 6.79
CA CYS A 26 -1.34 -14.62 6.47
C CYS A 26 -1.11 -15.85 7.35
N ARG A 27 0.13 -16.33 7.47
CA ARG A 27 0.45 -17.53 8.26
C ARG A 27 0.23 -17.35 9.75
N LEU A 28 0.60 -16.19 10.31
CA LEU A 28 0.40 -15.90 11.73
C LEU A 28 -1.08 -15.74 12.07
N SER A 29 -1.85 -15.05 11.22
CA SER A 29 -3.30 -14.92 11.38
C SER A 29 -4.02 -16.27 11.27
N MET A 30 -3.62 -17.13 10.32
CA MET A 30 -4.15 -18.50 10.21
C MET A 30 -3.84 -19.37 11.44
N ALA A 31 -2.76 -19.07 12.17
CA ALA A 31 -2.43 -19.72 13.43
C ALA A 31 -3.20 -19.15 14.64
N GLY A 32 -4.11 -18.20 14.43
CA GLY A 32 -4.97 -17.62 15.47
C GLY A 32 -4.35 -16.44 16.22
N MET A 33 -3.22 -15.90 15.76
CA MET A 33 -2.58 -14.73 16.38
C MET A 33 -3.27 -13.43 15.97
N LYS A 34 -3.32 -12.46 16.89
CA LYS A 34 -3.72 -11.08 16.63
C LYS A 34 -2.56 -10.34 15.97
N VAL A 35 -2.63 -10.19 14.65
CA VAL A 35 -1.56 -9.58 13.85
C VAL A 35 -1.91 -8.15 13.46
N CYS A 36 -1.00 -7.21 13.70
CA CYS A 36 -1.03 -5.88 13.12
C CYS A 36 -0.06 -5.82 11.94
N LEU A 37 -0.54 -5.40 10.76
CA LEU A 37 0.32 -5.12 9.61
C LEU A 37 0.25 -3.65 9.26
N VAL A 38 1.40 -2.99 9.17
CA VAL A 38 1.52 -1.58 8.82
C VAL A 38 2.35 -1.43 7.55
N GLU A 39 1.94 -0.53 6.68
CA GLU A 39 2.60 -0.22 5.42
C GLU A 39 2.65 1.31 5.26
N LYS A 40 3.76 1.84 4.73
CA LYS A 40 3.91 3.27 4.46
C LYS A 40 3.09 3.67 3.24
N GLY A 41 3.07 2.82 2.21
CA GLY A 41 2.39 3.09 0.95
C GLY A 41 0.87 3.22 1.10
N ARG A 42 0.25 3.86 0.11
CA ARG A 42 -1.21 3.96 0.00
C ARG A 42 -1.83 2.57 -0.18
N LYS A 43 -2.98 2.33 0.45
CA LYS A 43 -3.83 1.18 0.13
C LYS A 43 -4.45 1.39 -1.24
N TRP A 44 -4.09 0.56 -2.20
CA TRP A 44 -4.66 0.55 -3.54
C TRP A 44 -5.77 -0.49 -3.63
N GLU A 45 -6.97 -0.06 -3.98
CA GLU A 45 -8.11 -0.92 -4.26
C GLU A 45 -8.36 -1.00 -5.77
N PRO A 46 -9.08 -2.02 -6.27
CA PRO A 46 -9.29 -2.20 -7.71
C PRO A 46 -9.81 -0.95 -8.44
N GLN A 47 -10.62 -0.12 -7.78
CA GLN A 47 -11.15 1.12 -8.32
C GLN A 47 -10.15 2.29 -8.37
N ASP A 48 -9.04 2.23 -7.64
CA ASP A 48 -7.98 3.23 -7.72
C ASP A 48 -7.14 3.08 -9.01
N PHE A 49 -7.23 1.93 -9.68
CA PHE A 49 -6.50 1.67 -10.91
C PHE A 49 -7.27 2.17 -12.14
N PRO A 50 -6.58 2.77 -13.12
CA PRO A 50 -7.21 3.29 -14.32
C PRO A 50 -7.84 2.16 -15.15
N THR A 51 -9.12 2.29 -15.45
CA THR A 51 -9.89 1.30 -16.24
C THR A 51 -10.01 1.65 -17.72
N HIS A 52 -9.59 2.85 -18.12
CA HIS A 52 -9.72 3.36 -19.48
C HIS A 52 -8.49 4.20 -19.87
N THR A 53 -8.21 4.26 -21.17
CA THR A 53 -6.98 4.84 -21.74
C THR A 53 -6.70 6.28 -21.30
N PHE A 54 -7.74 7.11 -21.17
CA PHE A 54 -7.58 8.50 -20.75
C PHE A 54 -7.14 8.64 -19.29
N SER A 55 -7.69 7.85 -18.38
CA SER A 55 -7.27 7.80 -16.97
C SER A 55 -5.88 7.16 -16.80
N PHE A 56 -5.51 6.21 -17.66
CA PHE A 56 -4.16 5.66 -17.67
C PHE A 56 -3.11 6.75 -17.99
N LEU A 57 -3.39 7.59 -19.00
CA LEU A 57 -2.50 8.71 -19.37
C LEU A 57 -2.24 9.68 -18.20
N SER A 58 -3.20 9.88 -17.29
CA SER A 58 -3.00 10.74 -16.11
C SER A 58 -2.10 10.13 -15.02
N CYS A 59 -1.83 8.83 -15.05
CA CYS A 59 -1.05 8.14 -14.02
C CYS A 59 0.34 7.68 -14.48
N VAL A 60 0.70 7.95 -15.74
CA VAL A 60 2.00 7.55 -16.30
C VAL A 60 2.90 8.76 -16.45
N ARG A 61 4.14 8.61 -16.00
CA ARG A 61 5.21 9.59 -16.25
C ARG A 61 6.17 9.06 -17.29
N PHE A 62 6.27 9.77 -18.41
CA PHE A 62 7.31 9.57 -19.41
C PHE A 62 8.41 10.60 -19.19
N GLU A 63 9.65 10.14 -19.00
CA GLU A 63 10.82 11.01 -18.89
C GLU A 63 11.82 10.66 -19.99
N ASN A 64 12.23 11.65 -20.79
CA ASN A 64 13.34 11.51 -21.72
C ASN A 64 14.52 12.37 -21.27
N LYS A 65 15.50 11.71 -20.64
CA LYS A 65 16.72 12.37 -20.10
C LYS A 65 17.63 12.98 -21.18
N SER A 66 17.52 12.58 -22.45
CA SER A 66 18.32 13.18 -23.53
C SER A 66 17.78 14.51 -24.04
N PHE A 67 16.49 14.81 -23.83
CA PHE A 67 15.84 16.02 -24.36
C PHE A 67 15.28 16.95 -23.28
N GLY A 68 15.44 16.60 -21.99
CA GLY A 68 14.99 17.42 -20.86
C GLY A 68 13.47 17.57 -20.72
N PHE A 69 12.69 16.73 -21.42
CA PHE A 69 11.23 16.79 -21.41
C PHE A 69 10.64 15.65 -20.59
N GLY A 70 9.71 15.98 -19.69
CA GLY A 70 8.93 15.03 -18.90
C GLY A 70 7.44 15.28 -19.09
N LEU A 71 6.67 14.23 -19.36
CA LEU A 71 5.22 14.28 -19.50
C LEU A 71 4.57 13.40 -18.43
N GLY A 72 3.64 13.97 -17.68
CA GLY A 72 2.93 13.29 -16.59
C GLY A 72 3.30 13.81 -15.20
N PRO A 73 2.52 13.45 -14.16
CA PRO A 73 2.73 13.92 -12.79
C PRO A 73 4.07 13.48 -12.21
N ASN A 74 4.68 14.30 -11.35
CA ASN A 74 5.97 13.97 -10.72
C ASN A 74 5.86 12.93 -9.60
N ASP A 75 4.65 12.67 -9.11
CA ASP A 75 4.28 11.68 -8.11
C ASP A 75 3.62 10.43 -8.71
N ALA A 76 3.67 10.28 -10.03
CA ALA A 76 3.17 9.10 -10.72
C ALA A 76 3.92 7.84 -10.26
N LEU A 77 3.16 6.79 -9.94
CA LEU A 77 3.60 5.42 -9.62
C LEU A 77 4.42 5.23 -8.32
N PHE A 78 4.96 6.29 -7.72
CA PHE A 78 5.62 6.23 -6.42
C PHE A 78 5.20 7.44 -5.55
N GLN A 79 4.45 7.16 -4.48
CA GLN A 79 4.16 8.09 -3.38
C GLN A 79 4.78 7.55 -2.08
#